data_AF-A0A960S9I6-F1
#
_entry.id   AF-A0A960S9I6-F1
#
_cell.length_a   1.000
_cell.length_b   1.000
_cell.length_c   1.000
_cell.angle_alpha   90.00
_cell.angle_beta   90.00
_cell.angle_gamma   90.00
#
_symmetry.space_group_name_H-M   'P 1'
#
loop_
_entity.id
_entity.type
_entity.pdbx_description
1 polymer ?
#
loop_
_entity_poly.entity_id
_entity_poly.type
_entity_poly.pdbx_seq_one_letter_code
_entity_poly.pdbx_strand_id
1 'polypeptide(L)'
;MEELLHLPKELDALHTINDEERFHLLTHKLDHLALFLEKIAPQYTWMQKHSKLIEDLLRHVTDIFFRDRMPLQIAKRILWILQKNWDDLSHKLPNNITLELQDNQIEVNSLLLAASSPPLREKIRQECRLDQSSILNLTEYPIAPMRLILDFMQHGTSTLLWRSSERDIFATLIAARDFALPKLERECEEEARRFIHESEVVRLLLKAHEIGAHHIKKACIDFYNETARGVRFHHRQEADLTLKLQEVKEVTIRFFEKMAPYLTHLSFSDNVLDDIPFPDLLNQCPHLVGIGVEQSYSFSERLTTLPQNLREIDLSQCEWLNASTLEQIVRHNPHITRWTLASNPGLNYAAWGQLARAPSLSTLNVARCHNLTDAELRILIEGCVRLQELNIAECRSLTEAGFRLLARIGAHLRSLTLTRLPITDPILIAMAQTMRHLEILDLTRCRLLTEAGIEEALNFLPSLHSLNLSHCRVNGPFLKKLRTTRPLTVLGHFG
;
A
#
# COMPACT_ATOMS: atom_id res chain seq x y z
N MET A 1 35.24 -34.49 12.15
CA MET A 1 36.22 -33.39 12.39
C MET A 1 35.91 -32.17 11.53
N GLU A 2 35.48 -32.33 10.27
CA GLU A 2 35.14 -31.19 9.39
C GLU A 2 33.91 -30.38 9.85
N GLU A 3 33.01 -31.03 10.55
CA GLU A 3 31.71 -30.55 11.03
C GLU A 3 31.73 -29.28 11.93
N LEU A 4 32.81 -29.00 12.65
CA LEU A 4 32.92 -27.83 13.55
C LEU A 4 33.95 -26.79 13.06
N LEU A 5 34.45 -26.92 11.83
CA LEU A 5 35.37 -25.91 11.26
C LEU A 5 34.68 -24.54 11.16
N HIS A 6 35.47 -23.48 11.37
CA HIS A 6 35.04 -22.07 11.35
C HIS A 6 34.20 -21.60 12.55
N LEU A 7 34.17 -22.35 13.65
CA LEU A 7 33.76 -21.80 14.94
C LEU A 7 34.85 -20.89 15.52
N PRO A 8 34.49 -19.91 16.38
CA PRO A 8 35.46 -19.09 17.10
C PRO A 8 36.44 -19.96 17.90
N LYS A 9 37.69 -19.51 18.04
CA LYS A 9 38.75 -20.26 18.75
C LYS A 9 38.36 -20.63 20.18
N GLU A 10 37.51 -19.81 20.80
CA GLU A 10 36.93 -20.03 22.12
C GLU A 10 36.07 -21.31 22.21
N LEU A 11 35.70 -21.91 21.08
CA LEU A 11 34.92 -23.14 20.97
C LEU A 11 35.75 -24.34 20.48
N ASP A 12 37.07 -24.19 20.29
CA ASP A 12 37.96 -25.29 19.84
C ASP A 12 37.92 -26.49 20.81
N ALA A 13 37.65 -26.24 22.10
CA ALA A 13 37.53 -27.26 23.13
C ALA A 13 36.32 -28.20 22.93
N LEU A 14 35.30 -27.81 22.13
CA LEU A 14 34.11 -28.65 21.87
C LEU A 14 34.45 -30.04 21.32
N HIS A 15 35.63 -30.18 20.69
CA HIS A 15 36.11 -31.42 20.11
C HIS A 15 36.58 -32.47 21.12
N THR A 16 37.04 -32.05 22.30
CA THR A 16 37.75 -32.92 23.25
C THR A 16 36.97 -33.17 24.55
N ILE A 17 35.94 -32.38 24.80
CA ILE A 17 35.16 -32.40 26.05
C ILE A 17 33.92 -33.31 25.94
N ASN A 18 33.31 -33.66 27.08
CA ASN A 18 32.06 -34.44 27.11
C ASN A 18 30.81 -33.56 26.91
N ASP A 19 29.61 -34.15 26.82
CA ASP A 19 28.37 -33.41 26.52
C ASP A 19 27.95 -32.43 27.64
N GLU A 20 28.21 -32.75 28.91
CA GLU A 20 27.93 -31.83 30.03
C GLU A 20 28.82 -30.58 29.96
N GLU A 21 30.10 -30.78 29.67
CA GLU A 21 31.08 -29.70 29.48
C GLU A 21 30.74 -28.85 28.23
N ARG A 22 30.28 -29.48 27.13
CA ARG A 22 29.78 -28.77 25.94
C ARG A 22 28.60 -27.87 26.30
N PHE A 23 27.64 -28.39 27.07
CA PHE A 23 26.47 -27.62 27.47
C PHE A 23 26.86 -26.36 28.26
N HIS A 24 27.74 -26.50 29.25
CA HIS A 24 28.21 -25.36 30.04
C HIS A 24 28.97 -24.32 29.20
N LEU A 25 29.83 -24.76 28.28
CA LEU A 25 30.58 -23.85 27.41
C LEU A 25 29.65 -23.07 26.46
N LEU A 26 28.67 -23.76 25.86
CA LEU A 26 27.75 -23.17 24.89
C LEU A 26 26.74 -22.23 25.54
N THR A 27 26.26 -22.54 26.74
CA THR A 27 25.27 -21.70 27.45
C THR A 27 25.88 -20.44 28.09
N HIS A 28 27.21 -20.34 28.14
CA HIS A 28 27.90 -19.16 28.68
C HIS A 28 27.73 -17.90 27.82
N LYS A 29 27.65 -18.05 26.49
CA LYS A 29 27.44 -16.93 25.54
C LYS A 29 26.39 -17.30 24.50
N LEU A 30 25.30 -16.53 24.45
CA LEU A 30 24.18 -16.80 23.56
C LEU A 30 24.54 -16.76 22.07
N ASP A 31 25.48 -15.89 21.68
CA ASP A 31 25.98 -15.85 20.29
C ASP A 31 26.74 -17.12 19.91
N HIS A 32 27.49 -17.70 20.85
CA HIS A 32 28.19 -18.97 20.64
C HIS A 32 27.19 -20.12 20.49
N LEU A 33 26.16 -20.15 21.35
CA LEU A 33 25.08 -21.12 21.24
C LEU A 33 24.37 -21.04 19.89
N ALA A 34 23.97 -19.83 19.47
CA ALA A 34 23.26 -19.65 18.20
C ALA A 34 24.14 -20.04 17.01
N LEU A 35 25.42 -19.65 17.01
CA LEU A 35 26.37 -20.03 15.96
C LEU A 35 26.63 -21.55 15.93
N PHE A 36 26.73 -22.18 17.09
CA PHE A 36 26.90 -23.62 17.20
C PHE A 36 25.69 -24.37 16.63
N LEU A 37 24.47 -24.00 17.03
CA LEU A 37 23.25 -24.58 16.48
C LEU A 37 23.17 -24.38 14.95
N GLU A 38 23.57 -23.22 14.44
CA GLU A 38 23.58 -22.93 13.00
C GLU A 38 24.49 -23.88 12.21
N LYS A 39 25.63 -24.25 12.79
CA LYS A 39 26.60 -25.16 12.15
C LYS A 39 26.20 -26.62 12.25
N ILE A 40 25.65 -27.03 13.40
CA ILE A 40 25.36 -28.42 13.70
C ILE A 40 23.98 -28.86 13.21
N ALA A 41 22.98 -27.98 13.16
CA ALA A 41 21.62 -28.36 12.75
C ALA A 41 21.56 -29.06 11.37
N PRO A 42 22.36 -28.67 10.34
CA PRO A 42 22.40 -29.39 9.06
C PRO A 42 23.13 -30.75 9.10
N GLN A 43 23.74 -31.13 10.22
CA GLN A 43 24.63 -32.29 10.33
C GLN A 43 23.92 -33.45 11.02
N TYR A 44 23.22 -34.25 10.21
CA TYR A 44 22.39 -35.35 10.69
C TYR A 44 23.14 -36.34 11.61
N THR A 45 24.36 -36.75 11.23
CA THR A 45 25.22 -37.67 12.00
C THR A 45 25.53 -37.15 13.40
N TRP A 46 25.88 -35.87 13.51
CA TRP A 46 26.21 -35.23 14.77
C TRP A 46 24.96 -35.08 15.64
N MET A 47 23.87 -34.59 15.05
CA MET A 47 22.57 -34.40 15.67
C MET A 47 22.01 -35.68 16.31
N GLN A 48 22.19 -36.83 15.65
CA GLN A 48 21.78 -38.12 16.19
C GLN A 48 22.69 -38.59 17.32
N LYS A 49 24.01 -38.45 17.16
CA LYS A 49 25.00 -38.87 18.17
C LYS A 49 24.84 -38.09 19.48
N HIS A 50 24.57 -36.79 19.40
CA HIS A 50 24.47 -35.88 20.54
C HIS A 50 23.03 -35.40 20.77
N SER A 51 22.06 -36.26 20.51
CA SER A 51 20.62 -35.95 20.58
C SER A 51 20.19 -35.33 21.92
N LYS A 52 20.69 -35.86 23.04
CA LYS A 52 20.34 -35.38 24.38
C LYS A 52 20.87 -33.97 24.66
N LEU A 53 22.12 -33.70 24.28
CA LEU A 53 22.72 -32.37 24.38
C LEU A 53 21.91 -31.33 23.60
N ILE A 54 21.46 -31.65 22.38
CA ILE A 54 20.63 -30.74 21.58
C ILE A 54 19.28 -30.47 22.26
N GLU A 55 18.62 -31.50 22.79
CA GLU A 55 17.36 -31.35 23.55
C GLU A 55 17.54 -30.43 24.76
N ASP A 56 18.63 -30.61 25.51
CA ASP A 56 18.94 -29.79 26.69
C ASP A 56 19.27 -28.34 26.31
N LEU A 57 19.99 -28.12 25.20
CA LEU A 57 20.25 -26.78 24.66
C LEU A 57 18.95 -26.09 24.21
N LEU A 58 18.04 -26.77 23.53
CA LEU A 58 16.75 -26.21 23.10
C LEU A 58 15.84 -25.91 24.29
N ARG A 59 15.85 -26.76 25.33
CA ARG A 59 15.16 -26.48 26.59
C ARG A 59 15.73 -25.23 27.26
N HIS A 60 17.05 -25.14 27.37
CA HIS A 60 17.72 -23.96 27.91
C HIS A 60 17.35 -22.69 27.15
N VAL A 61 17.41 -22.72 25.81
CA VAL A 61 17.01 -21.62 24.92
C VAL A 61 15.57 -21.18 25.17
N THR A 62 14.65 -22.14 25.29
CA THR A 62 13.23 -21.87 25.55
C THR A 62 13.06 -21.18 26.90
N ASP A 63 13.72 -21.67 27.95
CA ASP A 63 13.63 -21.13 29.30
C ASP A 63 14.19 -19.70 29.40
N ILE A 64 15.39 -19.47 28.86
CA ILE A 64 16.01 -18.13 28.90
C ILE A 64 15.22 -17.12 28.08
N PHE A 65 14.63 -17.54 26.95
CA PHE A 65 13.79 -16.69 26.14
C PHE A 65 12.47 -16.36 26.86
N PHE A 66 11.83 -17.36 27.46
CA PHE A 66 10.60 -17.18 28.23
C PHE A 66 10.82 -16.27 29.44
N ARG A 67 12.00 -16.29 30.06
CA ARG A 67 12.38 -15.40 31.19
C ARG A 67 12.88 -14.02 30.76
N ASP A 68 12.73 -13.65 29.49
CA ASP A 68 13.19 -12.38 28.89
C ASP A 68 14.70 -12.12 29.03
N ARG A 69 15.51 -13.17 29.11
CA ARG A 69 16.99 -13.09 29.23
C ARG A 69 17.70 -13.22 27.88
N MET A 70 16.96 -13.35 26.78
CA MET A 70 17.51 -13.47 25.43
C MET A 70 17.14 -12.24 24.58
N PRO A 71 18.12 -11.54 23.97
CA PRO A 71 17.86 -10.49 23.00
C PRO A 71 17.06 -10.99 21.80
N LEU A 72 16.12 -10.17 21.30
CA LEU A 72 15.25 -10.54 20.17
C LEU A 72 16.03 -10.90 18.89
N GLN A 73 17.18 -10.27 18.65
CA GLN A 73 18.01 -10.57 17.48
C GLN A 73 18.53 -12.01 17.51
N ILE A 74 18.95 -12.48 18.68
CA ILE A 74 19.41 -13.86 18.87
C ILE A 74 18.22 -14.83 18.78
N ALA A 75 17.08 -14.48 19.38
CA ALA A 75 15.86 -15.27 19.28
C ALA A 75 15.41 -15.47 17.82
N LYS A 76 15.45 -14.41 17.00
CA LYS A 76 15.15 -14.49 15.56
C LYS A 76 16.15 -15.35 14.79
N ARG A 77 17.44 -15.27 15.13
CA ARG A 77 18.48 -16.13 14.54
C ARG A 77 18.23 -17.61 14.87
N ILE A 78 17.90 -17.92 16.13
CA ILE A 78 17.57 -19.29 16.55
C ILE A 78 16.28 -19.77 15.88
N LEU A 79 15.24 -18.92 15.81
CA LEU A 79 14.00 -19.24 15.09
C LEU A 79 14.30 -19.60 13.62
N TRP A 80 15.15 -18.84 12.94
CA TRP A 80 15.54 -19.15 11.56
C TRP A 80 16.23 -20.52 11.44
N ILE A 81 17.11 -20.88 12.39
CA ILE A 81 17.77 -22.19 12.43
C ILE A 81 16.73 -23.31 12.63
N LEU A 82 15.78 -23.11 13.55
CA LEU A 82 14.68 -24.05 13.81
C LEU A 82 13.83 -24.26 12.56
N GLN A 83 13.42 -23.17 11.89
CA GLN A 83 12.58 -23.23 10.69
C GLN A 83 13.26 -23.98 9.54
N LYS A 84 14.56 -23.76 9.35
CA LYS A 84 15.34 -24.38 8.28
C LYS A 84 15.55 -25.89 8.49
N ASN A 85 15.54 -26.37 9.73
CA ASN A 85 15.81 -27.76 10.09
C ASN A 85 14.67 -28.33 10.97
N TRP A 86 13.43 -27.94 10.66
CA TRP A 86 12.26 -28.22 11.51
C TRP A 86 12.01 -29.72 11.71
N ASP A 87 12.14 -30.52 10.65
CA ASP A 87 11.88 -31.97 10.72
C ASP A 87 12.83 -32.68 11.72
N ASP A 88 14.08 -32.25 11.79
CA ASP A 88 15.10 -32.81 12.69
C ASP A 88 15.06 -32.24 14.12
N LEU A 89 14.56 -31.02 14.31
CA LEU A 89 14.58 -30.31 15.60
C LEU A 89 13.24 -30.31 16.33
N SER A 90 12.10 -30.44 15.62
CA SER A 90 10.75 -30.26 16.16
C SER A 90 10.46 -31.16 17.36
N HIS A 91 10.82 -32.44 17.28
CA HIS A 91 10.62 -33.41 18.36
C HIS A 91 11.50 -33.17 19.60
N LYS A 92 12.55 -32.33 19.48
CA LYS A 92 13.46 -31.95 20.57
C LYS A 92 13.08 -30.60 21.20
N LEU A 93 12.21 -29.82 20.56
CA LEU A 93 11.79 -28.50 21.01
C LEU A 93 10.64 -28.64 22.01
N PRO A 94 10.81 -28.25 23.30
CA PRO A 94 9.76 -28.46 24.30
C PRO A 94 8.63 -27.45 24.13
N ASN A 95 7.40 -27.89 24.36
CA ASN A 95 6.27 -26.97 24.56
C ASN A 95 6.33 -26.39 25.98
N ASN A 96 5.99 -25.11 26.13
CA ASN A 96 6.01 -24.43 27.43
C ASN A 96 4.84 -23.46 27.65
N ILE A 97 3.98 -23.30 26.64
CA ILE A 97 2.74 -22.51 26.73
C ILE A 97 1.60 -23.32 26.11
N THR A 98 0.42 -23.20 26.68
CA THR A 98 -0.85 -23.69 26.15
C THR A 98 -1.63 -22.51 25.59
N LEU A 99 -2.03 -22.58 24.33
CA LEU A 99 -2.94 -21.62 23.70
C LEU A 99 -4.37 -22.04 24.00
N GLU A 100 -5.12 -21.19 24.67
CA GLU A 100 -6.54 -21.38 24.89
C GLU A 100 -7.32 -20.69 23.75
N LEU A 101 -7.91 -21.50 22.87
CA LEU A 101 -8.70 -21.07 21.72
C LEU A 101 -10.20 -21.26 22.03
N GLN A 102 -11.09 -20.81 21.13
CA GLN A 102 -12.57 -20.87 21.31
C GLN A 102 -13.07 -22.13 22.02
N ASP A 103 -12.76 -23.30 21.47
CA ASP A 103 -13.20 -24.60 21.98
C ASP A 103 -12.06 -25.64 22.02
N ASN A 104 -10.80 -25.19 22.03
CA ASN A 104 -9.64 -26.08 21.93
C ASN A 104 -8.42 -25.53 22.67
N GLN A 105 -7.50 -26.43 23.00
CA GLN A 105 -6.19 -26.07 23.51
C GLN A 105 -5.08 -26.66 22.64
N ILE A 106 -4.00 -25.89 22.45
CA ILE A 106 -2.81 -26.33 21.69
C ILE A 106 -1.56 -25.99 22.51
N GLU A 107 -0.75 -26.99 22.79
CA GLU A 107 0.56 -26.78 23.39
C GLU A 107 1.59 -26.39 22.33
N VAL A 108 2.36 -25.33 22.63
CA VAL A 108 3.35 -24.78 21.70
C VAL A 108 4.59 -24.29 22.46
N ASN A 109 5.66 -24.10 21.70
CA ASN A 109 6.87 -23.44 22.18
C ASN A 109 6.74 -21.90 22.06
N SER A 110 6.98 -21.21 23.17
CA SER A 110 6.89 -19.75 23.28
C SER A 110 7.85 -18.98 22.37
N LEU A 111 9.02 -19.53 22.06
CA LEU A 111 10.00 -18.92 21.15
C LEU A 111 9.42 -18.79 19.75
N LEU A 112 8.69 -19.81 19.26
CA LEU A 112 8.09 -19.80 17.93
C LEU A 112 7.11 -18.64 17.76
N LEU A 113 6.24 -18.44 18.75
CA LEU A 113 5.24 -17.36 18.70
C LEU A 113 5.89 -15.99 18.81
N ALA A 114 6.65 -15.77 19.88
CA ALA A 114 7.13 -14.45 20.25
C ALA A 114 8.32 -13.96 19.42
N ALA A 115 9.12 -14.85 18.84
CA ALA A 115 10.15 -14.44 17.89
C ALA A 115 9.56 -14.12 16.51
N SER A 116 8.44 -14.76 16.13
CA SER A 116 7.75 -14.54 14.85
C SER A 116 6.82 -13.32 14.87
N SER A 117 6.16 -13.05 15.99
CA SER A 117 5.09 -12.04 16.10
C SER A 117 5.32 -11.10 17.29
N PRO A 118 5.54 -9.79 17.05
CA PRO A 118 5.62 -8.81 18.13
C PRO A 118 4.34 -8.72 18.99
N PRO A 119 3.11 -8.72 18.43
CA PRO A 119 1.89 -8.76 19.24
C PRO A 119 1.81 -9.97 20.18
N LEU A 120 2.09 -11.18 19.67
CA LEU A 120 2.07 -12.38 20.52
C LEU A 120 3.18 -12.37 21.57
N ARG A 121 4.35 -11.80 21.27
CA ARG A 121 5.41 -11.62 22.26
C ARG A 121 4.96 -10.77 23.43
N GLU A 122 4.30 -9.66 23.14
CA GLU A 122 3.80 -8.75 24.17
C GLU A 122 2.69 -9.42 24.98
N LYS A 123 1.77 -10.13 24.32
CA LYS A 123 0.71 -10.88 25.00
C LYS A 123 1.25 -11.97 25.92
N ILE A 124 2.27 -12.74 25.48
CA ILE A 124 2.97 -13.73 26.32
C ILE A 124 3.65 -13.05 27.52
N ARG A 125 4.24 -11.86 27.32
CA ARG A 125 4.86 -11.09 28.40
C ARG A 125 3.81 -10.71 29.45
N GLN A 126 2.62 -10.30 29.03
CA GLN A 126 1.56 -9.85 29.91
C GLN A 126 0.87 -11.00 30.64
N GLU A 127 0.45 -12.05 29.94
CA GLU A 127 -0.42 -13.10 30.51
C GLU A 127 0.35 -14.27 31.13
N CYS A 128 1.52 -14.61 30.58
CA CYS A 128 2.28 -15.79 31.03
C CYS A 128 3.43 -15.44 31.96
N ARG A 129 4.19 -14.38 31.66
CA ARG A 129 5.43 -14.06 32.42
C ARG A 129 5.16 -13.33 33.73
N LEU A 130 4.18 -12.41 33.76
CA LEU A 130 3.85 -11.65 34.96
C LEU A 130 3.10 -12.51 35.98
N ASP A 131 2.12 -13.28 35.51
CA ASP A 131 1.23 -14.08 36.37
C ASP A 131 1.74 -15.50 36.63
N GLN A 132 2.95 -15.83 36.15
CA GLN A 132 3.54 -17.18 36.19
C GLN A 132 2.65 -18.27 35.57
N SER A 133 1.70 -17.89 34.72
CA SER A 133 0.83 -18.81 34.01
C SER A 133 1.55 -19.37 32.77
N SER A 134 1.19 -20.58 32.35
CA SER A 134 1.61 -21.15 31.07
C SER A 134 0.46 -21.12 30.06
N ILE A 135 -0.55 -20.27 30.26
CA ILE A 135 -1.75 -20.21 29.41
C ILE A 135 -1.78 -18.85 28.71
N LEU A 136 -1.98 -18.86 27.39
CA LEU A 136 -2.16 -17.66 26.57
C LEU A 136 -3.58 -17.66 26.00
N ASN A 137 -4.38 -16.65 26.36
CA ASN A 137 -5.80 -16.61 26.00
C ASN A 137 -5.99 -16.02 24.60
N LEU A 138 -6.40 -16.86 23.65
CA LEU A 138 -6.68 -16.54 22.25
C LEU A 138 -8.08 -17.05 21.87
N THR A 139 -9.05 -16.89 22.78
CA THR A 139 -10.41 -17.42 22.70
C THR A 139 -11.23 -16.78 21.58
N GLU A 140 -10.74 -15.73 20.95
CA GLU A 140 -11.32 -15.12 19.76
C GLU A 140 -10.99 -15.88 18.46
N TYR A 141 -9.94 -16.72 18.45
CA TYR A 141 -9.47 -17.40 17.24
C TYR A 141 -9.90 -18.88 17.18
N PRO A 142 -10.44 -19.36 16.05
CA PRO A 142 -10.70 -20.78 15.83
C PRO A 142 -9.40 -21.58 15.65
N ILE A 143 -9.49 -22.90 15.84
CA ILE A 143 -8.34 -23.81 15.71
C ILE A 143 -7.77 -23.90 14.28
N ALA A 144 -8.61 -23.89 13.24
CA ALA A 144 -8.13 -24.08 11.87
C ALA A 144 -7.20 -22.96 11.39
N PRO A 145 -7.55 -21.66 11.55
CA PRO A 145 -6.63 -20.56 11.26
C PRO A 145 -5.37 -20.60 12.10
N MET A 146 -5.49 -20.92 13.39
CA MET A 146 -4.35 -21.01 14.30
C MET A 146 -3.36 -22.10 13.87
N ARG A 147 -3.84 -23.24 13.38
CA ARG A 147 -2.98 -24.30 12.83
C ARG A 147 -2.17 -23.83 11.62
N LEU A 148 -2.77 -23.02 10.74
CA LEU A 148 -2.07 -22.45 9.59
C LEU A 148 -1.02 -21.40 10.00
N ILE A 149 -1.33 -20.60 11.02
CA ILE A 149 -0.37 -19.64 11.60
C ILE A 149 0.81 -20.38 12.24
N LEU A 150 0.53 -21.43 13.01
CA LEU A 150 1.57 -22.26 13.62
C LEU A 150 2.42 -22.96 12.56
N ASP A 151 1.82 -23.56 11.53
CA ASP A 151 2.53 -24.11 10.37
C ASP A 151 3.49 -23.08 9.74
N PHE A 152 2.99 -21.86 9.48
CA PHE A 152 3.82 -20.77 8.98
C PHE A 152 4.97 -20.41 9.94
N MET A 153 4.72 -20.35 11.26
CA MET A 153 5.77 -20.03 12.24
C MET A 153 6.82 -21.15 12.36
N GLN A 154 6.42 -22.40 12.12
CA GLN A 154 7.29 -23.57 12.15
C GLN A 154 8.21 -23.65 10.94
N HIS A 155 7.74 -23.27 9.75
CA HIS A 155 8.48 -23.44 8.49
C HIS A 155 8.97 -22.11 7.88
N GLY A 156 8.50 -20.97 8.39
CA GLY A 156 8.75 -19.64 7.81
C GLY A 156 7.98 -19.37 6.51
N THR A 157 7.19 -20.32 6.03
CA THR A 157 6.26 -20.28 4.90
C THR A 157 5.16 -21.29 5.17
N SER A 158 3.96 -21.12 4.62
CA SER A 158 2.91 -22.11 4.83
C SER A 158 3.09 -23.32 3.94
N THR A 159 2.98 -24.51 4.53
CA THR A 159 2.94 -25.78 3.82
C THR A 159 1.50 -26.29 3.62
N LEU A 160 0.53 -25.66 4.30
CA LEU A 160 -0.85 -26.14 4.40
C LEU A 160 -1.90 -25.25 3.71
N LEU A 161 -1.58 -23.99 3.38
CA LEU A 161 -2.53 -23.07 2.75
C LEU A 161 -3.16 -23.64 1.46
N TRP A 162 -2.37 -24.28 0.61
CA TRP A 162 -2.84 -24.83 -0.68
C TRP A 162 -3.93 -25.91 -0.56
N ARG A 163 -4.15 -26.52 0.60
CA ARG A 163 -5.24 -27.50 0.80
C ARG A 163 -6.38 -26.97 1.69
N SER A 164 -6.32 -25.71 2.07
CA SER A 164 -7.24 -25.09 3.02
C SER A 164 -8.48 -24.51 2.34
N SER A 165 -9.61 -24.46 3.05
CA SER A 165 -10.85 -23.90 2.51
C SER A 165 -10.78 -22.37 2.36
N GLU A 166 -11.67 -21.78 1.55
CA GLU A 166 -11.79 -20.30 1.47
C GLU A 166 -12.02 -19.70 2.87
N ARG A 167 -12.87 -20.34 3.69
CA ARG A 167 -13.16 -19.86 5.05
C ARG A 167 -11.89 -19.80 5.89
N ASP A 168 -11.08 -20.85 5.86
CA ASP A 168 -9.87 -20.94 6.66
C ASP A 168 -8.81 -19.94 6.17
N ILE A 169 -8.60 -19.82 4.85
CA ILE A 169 -7.62 -18.88 4.28
C ILE A 169 -7.96 -17.43 4.67
N PHE A 170 -9.23 -17.03 4.56
CA PHE A 170 -9.64 -15.67 4.93
C PHE A 170 -9.59 -15.42 6.44
N ALA A 171 -9.92 -16.42 7.27
CA ALA A 171 -9.78 -16.29 8.71
C ALA A 171 -8.30 -16.24 9.14
N THR A 172 -7.41 -16.99 8.47
CA THR A 172 -5.96 -16.87 8.64
C THR A 172 -5.43 -15.53 8.20
N LEU A 173 -5.94 -14.97 7.09
CA LEU A 173 -5.54 -13.65 6.62
C LEU A 173 -5.81 -12.54 7.66
N ILE A 174 -6.99 -12.59 8.30
CA ILE A 174 -7.36 -11.65 9.37
C ILE A 174 -6.41 -11.83 10.57
N ALA A 175 -6.29 -13.06 11.07
CA ALA A 175 -5.43 -13.35 12.22
C ALA A 175 -3.94 -13.05 11.96
N ALA A 176 -3.46 -13.25 10.73
CA ALA A 176 -2.10 -12.89 10.33
C ALA A 176 -1.84 -11.39 10.46
N ARG A 177 -2.84 -10.54 10.21
CA ARG A 177 -2.73 -9.09 10.42
C ARG A 177 -2.71 -8.73 11.89
N ASP A 178 -3.60 -9.34 12.68
CA ASP A 178 -3.65 -9.14 14.13
C ASP A 178 -2.32 -9.51 14.80
N PHE A 179 -1.65 -10.56 14.27
CA PHE A 179 -0.34 -10.99 14.74
C PHE A 179 0.85 -10.34 14.00
N ALA A 180 0.61 -9.37 13.12
CA ALA A 180 1.64 -8.65 12.36
C ALA A 180 2.59 -9.58 11.58
N LEU A 181 2.02 -10.51 10.79
CA LEU A 181 2.71 -11.51 9.97
C LEU A 181 2.56 -11.19 8.46
N PRO A 182 3.25 -10.16 7.93
CA PRO A 182 3.01 -9.66 6.56
C PRO A 182 3.37 -10.65 5.45
N LYS A 183 4.27 -11.60 5.71
CA LYS A 183 4.60 -12.65 4.73
C LYS A 183 3.44 -13.66 4.61
N LEU A 184 2.87 -14.09 5.74
CA LEU A 184 1.71 -14.97 5.76
C LEU A 184 0.48 -14.28 5.15
N GLU A 185 0.31 -12.98 5.40
CA GLU A 185 -0.74 -12.17 4.76
C GLU A 185 -0.67 -12.30 3.22
N ARG A 186 0.52 -12.09 2.64
CA ARG A 186 0.74 -12.22 1.19
C ARG A 186 0.48 -13.64 0.69
N GLU A 187 0.97 -14.66 1.39
CA GLU A 187 0.75 -16.06 1.02
C GLU A 187 -0.76 -16.41 1.04
N CYS A 188 -1.52 -15.90 2.02
CA CYS A 188 -2.97 -16.06 2.06
C CYS A 188 -3.66 -15.34 0.89
N GLU A 189 -3.25 -14.10 0.58
CA GLU A 189 -3.82 -13.35 -0.55
C GLU A 189 -3.51 -13.98 -1.92
N GLU A 190 -2.32 -14.56 -2.09
CA GLU A 190 -1.94 -15.30 -3.29
C GLU A 190 -2.79 -16.57 -3.45
N GLU A 191 -2.92 -17.36 -2.38
CA GLU A 191 -3.68 -18.61 -2.42
C GLU A 191 -5.18 -18.34 -2.63
N ALA A 192 -5.72 -17.26 -2.05
CA ALA A 192 -7.13 -16.89 -2.21
C ALA A 192 -7.52 -16.60 -3.68
N ARG A 193 -6.56 -16.31 -4.57
CA ARG A 193 -6.84 -16.03 -5.99
C ARG A 193 -7.47 -17.20 -6.71
N ARG A 194 -7.22 -18.44 -6.26
CA ARG A 194 -7.80 -19.64 -6.86
C ARG A 194 -9.32 -19.72 -6.76
N PHE A 195 -9.94 -18.95 -5.86
CA PHE A 195 -11.38 -18.89 -5.67
C PHE A 195 -12.04 -17.80 -6.53
N ILE A 196 -11.25 -17.05 -7.33
CA ILE A 196 -11.78 -16.05 -8.24
C ILE A 196 -12.40 -16.76 -9.45
N HIS A 197 -13.72 -16.77 -9.48
CA HIS A 197 -14.51 -17.32 -10.58
C HIS A 197 -15.67 -16.38 -10.93
N GLU A 198 -16.25 -16.57 -12.12
CA GLU A 198 -17.26 -15.68 -12.71
C GLU A 198 -18.50 -15.44 -11.82
N SER A 199 -18.97 -16.46 -11.10
CA SER A 199 -20.12 -16.38 -10.19
C SER A 199 -19.81 -15.73 -8.84
N GLU A 200 -18.55 -15.81 -8.39
CA GLU A 200 -18.15 -15.46 -7.02
C GLU A 200 -17.36 -14.15 -6.93
N VAL A 201 -16.80 -13.66 -8.05
CA VAL A 201 -15.88 -12.52 -8.06
C VAL A 201 -16.42 -11.29 -7.35
N VAL A 202 -17.72 -11.01 -7.43
CA VAL A 202 -18.36 -9.86 -6.76
C VAL A 202 -18.41 -10.05 -5.25
N ARG A 203 -18.78 -11.26 -4.78
CA ARG A 203 -18.79 -11.57 -3.34
C ARG A 203 -17.38 -11.50 -2.78
N LEU A 204 -16.42 -12.06 -3.52
CA LEU A 204 -15.02 -12.08 -3.12
C LEU A 204 -14.40 -10.67 -3.12
N LEU A 205 -14.76 -9.83 -4.10
CA LEU A 205 -14.36 -8.43 -4.15
C LEU A 205 -14.86 -7.66 -2.93
N LEU A 206 -16.13 -7.79 -2.57
CA LEU A 206 -16.71 -7.12 -1.40
C LEU A 206 -16.05 -7.60 -0.11
N LYS A 207 -15.89 -8.92 0.07
CA LYS A 207 -15.19 -9.50 1.22
C LYS A 207 -13.75 -9.00 1.33
N ALA A 208 -13.02 -8.96 0.21
CA ALA A 208 -11.66 -8.44 0.16
C ALA A 208 -11.62 -6.94 0.47
N HIS A 209 -12.60 -6.17 0.02
CA HIS A 209 -12.70 -4.74 0.33
C HIS A 209 -12.97 -4.49 1.81
N GLU A 210 -13.93 -5.20 2.41
CA GLU A 210 -14.32 -5.07 3.82
C GLU A 210 -13.17 -5.38 4.76
N ILE A 211 -12.42 -6.45 4.50
CA ILE A 211 -11.26 -6.80 5.33
C ILE A 211 -10.02 -5.97 4.97
N GLY A 212 -9.99 -5.28 3.82
CA GLY A 212 -8.81 -4.53 3.34
C GLY A 212 -7.74 -5.39 2.65
N ALA A 213 -8.10 -6.54 2.07
CA ALA A 213 -7.19 -7.44 1.34
C ALA A 213 -6.90 -6.94 -0.08
N HIS A 214 -5.92 -6.05 -0.20
CA HIS A 214 -5.66 -5.27 -1.41
C HIS A 214 -5.25 -6.08 -2.65
N HIS A 215 -4.41 -7.13 -2.55
CA HIS A 215 -4.03 -7.90 -3.74
C HIS A 215 -5.19 -8.78 -4.22
N ILE A 216 -6.01 -9.33 -3.32
CA ILE A 216 -7.22 -10.08 -3.70
C ILE A 216 -8.23 -9.14 -4.34
N LYS A 217 -8.50 -7.98 -3.71
CA LYS A 217 -9.37 -6.93 -4.26
C LYS A 217 -8.93 -6.55 -5.66
N LYS A 218 -7.62 -6.33 -5.85
CA LYS A 218 -7.04 -6.02 -7.15
C LYS A 218 -7.28 -7.14 -8.18
N ALA A 219 -6.97 -8.38 -7.81
CA ALA A 219 -7.17 -9.53 -8.68
C ALA A 219 -8.64 -9.75 -9.06
N CYS A 220 -9.58 -9.50 -8.13
CA CYS A 220 -11.02 -9.57 -8.43
C CYS A 220 -11.46 -8.49 -9.42
N ILE A 221 -10.96 -7.25 -9.26
CA ILE A 221 -11.22 -6.15 -10.19
C ILE A 221 -10.66 -6.47 -11.58
N ASP A 222 -9.41 -6.94 -11.66
CA ASP A 222 -8.75 -7.28 -12.92
C ASP A 222 -9.51 -8.40 -13.65
N PHE A 223 -9.84 -9.48 -12.93
CA PHE A 223 -10.65 -10.59 -13.46
C PHE A 223 -12.03 -10.13 -13.91
N TYR A 224 -12.73 -9.32 -13.12
CA TYR A 224 -14.06 -8.82 -13.51
C TYR A 224 -13.98 -7.97 -14.79
N ASN A 225 -13.00 -7.08 -14.88
CA ASN A 225 -12.84 -6.16 -16.00
C ASN A 225 -12.48 -6.86 -17.32
N GLU A 226 -11.90 -8.06 -17.29
CA GLU A 226 -11.66 -8.88 -18.48
C GLU A 226 -12.95 -9.40 -19.13
N THR A 227 -14.05 -9.49 -18.37
CA THR A 227 -15.32 -10.07 -18.83
C THR A 227 -16.29 -9.08 -19.50
N ALA A 228 -15.92 -7.78 -19.60
CA ALA A 228 -16.63 -6.74 -20.35
C ALA A 228 -18.17 -6.67 -20.17
N ARG A 229 -18.63 -6.43 -18.93
CA ARG A 229 -20.07 -6.53 -18.53
C ARG A 229 -20.84 -5.19 -18.49
N GLY A 230 -20.44 -4.18 -19.27
CA GLY A 230 -21.10 -2.85 -19.28
C GLY A 230 -20.85 -1.99 -18.02
N VAL A 231 -20.11 -2.54 -17.05
CA VAL A 231 -19.62 -1.88 -15.85
C VAL A 231 -18.13 -2.15 -15.72
N ARG A 232 -17.36 -1.17 -15.26
CA ARG A 232 -15.92 -1.30 -15.10
C ARG A 232 -15.48 -0.82 -13.72
N PHE A 233 -14.61 -1.58 -13.06
CA PHE A 233 -13.97 -1.14 -11.82
C PHE A 233 -12.66 -0.41 -12.13
N HIS A 234 -12.32 0.58 -11.31
CA HIS A 234 -11.05 1.30 -11.41
C HIS A 234 -10.25 1.18 -10.11
N HIS A 235 -8.93 1.07 -10.26
CA HIS A 235 -8.00 1.09 -9.12
C HIS A 235 -7.68 2.55 -8.75
N ARG A 236 -7.92 2.91 -7.48
CA ARG A 236 -7.54 4.21 -6.89
C ARG A 236 -6.69 3.98 -5.64
N GLN A 237 -7.25 4.18 -4.45
CA GLN A 237 -6.62 3.87 -3.17
C GLN A 237 -7.15 2.54 -2.60
N GLU A 238 -6.47 1.97 -1.62
CA GLU A 238 -6.85 0.70 -1.00
C GLU A 238 -8.26 0.74 -0.41
N ALA A 239 -8.62 1.87 0.22
CA ALA A 239 -9.93 2.11 0.81
C ALA A 239 -11.03 2.41 -0.22
N ASP A 240 -10.68 2.68 -1.49
CA ASP A 240 -11.66 3.13 -2.48
C ASP A 240 -12.27 1.98 -3.27
N LEU A 241 -13.58 2.03 -3.49
CA LEU A 241 -14.26 1.19 -4.46
C LEU A 241 -14.86 2.07 -5.56
N THR A 242 -14.20 2.06 -6.71
CA THR A 242 -14.55 2.92 -7.85
C THR A 242 -15.22 2.13 -8.96
N LEU A 243 -16.41 2.57 -9.35
CA LEU A 243 -17.20 1.97 -10.41
C LEU A 243 -17.45 2.97 -11.53
N LYS A 244 -17.25 2.56 -12.78
CA LYS A 244 -17.69 3.28 -13.97
C LYS A 244 -18.85 2.54 -14.62
N LEU A 245 -20.01 3.19 -14.69
CA LEU A 245 -21.19 2.70 -15.40
C LEU A 245 -21.09 3.12 -16.87
N GLN A 246 -20.97 2.14 -17.77
CA GLN A 246 -20.77 2.40 -19.21
C GLN A 246 -22.05 2.23 -20.02
N GLU A 247 -22.99 1.41 -19.54
CA GLU A 247 -24.26 1.12 -20.20
C GLU A 247 -25.40 1.00 -19.20
N VAL A 248 -26.60 1.42 -19.62
CA VAL A 248 -27.84 1.33 -18.83
C VAL A 248 -28.68 0.17 -19.35
N LYS A 249 -28.59 -0.96 -18.67
CA LYS A 249 -29.42 -2.16 -18.90
C LYS A 249 -29.95 -2.61 -17.56
N GLU A 250 -31.07 -3.31 -17.56
CA GLU A 250 -31.65 -3.84 -16.31
C GLU A 250 -30.64 -4.65 -15.49
N VAL A 251 -29.77 -5.41 -16.16
CA VAL A 251 -28.69 -6.18 -15.53
C VAL A 251 -27.62 -5.28 -14.90
N THR A 252 -27.23 -4.18 -15.55
CA THR A 252 -26.20 -3.27 -15.01
C THR A 252 -26.74 -2.42 -13.86
N ILE A 253 -28.03 -2.04 -13.90
CA ILE A 253 -28.71 -1.36 -12.79
C ILE A 253 -28.80 -2.28 -11.57
N ARG A 254 -29.32 -3.51 -11.71
CA ARG A 254 -29.38 -4.46 -10.59
C ARG A 254 -27.99 -4.76 -10.01
N PHE A 255 -26.98 -4.82 -10.88
CA PHE A 255 -25.59 -4.96 -10.43
C PHE A 255 -25.14 -3.74 -9.62
N PHE A 256 -25.40 -2.53 -10.13
CA PHE A 256 -25.10 -1.30 -9.43
C PHE A 256 -25.78 -1.25 -8.05
N GLU A 257 -27.08 -1.55 -7.95
CA GLU A 257 -27.85 -1.51 -6.69
C GLU A 257 -27.21 -2.41 -5.62
N LYS A 258 -26.69 -3.58 -6.03
CA LYS A 258 -25.93 -4.48 -5.13
C LYS A 258 -24.62 -3.86 -4.65
N MET A 259 -23.96 -3.07 -5.48
CA MET A 259 -22.65 -2.48 -5.18
C MET A 259 -22.75 -1.12 -4.47
N ALA A 260 -23.83 -0.37 -4.70
CA ALA A 260 -24.02 1.01 -4.27
C ALA A 260 -23.69 1.27 -2.79
N PRO A 261 -24.06 0.41 -1.81
CA PRO A 261 -23.72 0.62 -0.41
C PRO A 261 -22.22 0.71 -0.12
N TYR A 262 -21.38 0.14 -0.99
CA TYR A 262 -19.93 0.04 -0.80
C TYR A 262 -19.13 1.03 -1.66
N LEU A 263 -19.77 1.73 -2.60
CA LEU A 263 -19.07 2.60 -3.54
C LEU A 263 -18.59 3.88 -2.88
N THR A 264 -17.31 4.18 -3.05
CA THR A 264 -16.73 5.49 -2.68
C THR A 264 -16.63 6.42 -3.87
N HIS A 265 -16.53 5.89 -5.08
CA HIS A 265 -16.45 6.66 -6.30
C HIS A 265 -17.31 6.06 -7.41
N LEU A 266 -18.02 6.93 -8.12
CA LEU A 266 -18.90 6.54 -9.21
C LEU A 266 -18.67 7.44 -10.41
N SER A 267 -18.44 6.87 -11.59
CA SER A 267 -18.43 7.63 -12.83
C SER A 267 -19.33 7.05 -13.91
N PHE A 268 -19.67 7.89 -14.88
CA PHE A 268 -20.61 7.56 -15.94
C PHE A 268 -19.96 7.80 -17.31
N SER A 269 -20.39 7.05 -18.32
CA SER A 269 -20.15 7.38 -19.74
C SER A 269 -21.30 8.22 -20.29
N ASP A 270 -21.07 8.99 -21.36
CA ASP A 270 -22.05 9.98 -21.90
C ASP A 270 -23.45 9.45 -22.11
N ASN A 271 -23.56 8.29 -22.76
CA ASN A 271 -24.82 7.71 -23.18
C ASN A 271 -25.68 7.21 -22.02
N VAL A 272 -25.21 7.33 -20.77
CA VAL A 272 -25.84 6.77 -19.57
C VAL A 272 -26.69 7.81 -18.82
N LEU A 273 -26.36 9.10 -18.96
CA LEU A 273 -26.91 10.14 -18.09
C LEU A 273 -28.37 10.48 -18.42
N ASP A 274 -28.79 10.35 -19.67
CA ASP A 274 -30.15 10.71 -20.09
C ASP A 274 -31.19 9.68 -19.62
N ASP A 275 -30.81 8.39 -19.52
CA ASP A 275 -31.73 7.26 -19.29
C ASP A 275 -31.91 6.84 -17.82
N ILE A 276 -31.25 7.52 -16.87
CA ILE A 276 -31.25 7.12 -15.44
C ILE A 276 -31.93 8.17 -14.55
N PRO A 277 -32.77 7.75 -13.58
CA PRO A 277 -33.17 8.59 -12.45
C PRO A 277 -31.98 8.82 -11.51
N PHE A 278 -31.15 9.80 -11.88
CA PHE A 278 -29.86 10.09 -11.27
C PHE A 278 -29.92 10.38 -9.75
N PRO A 279 -30.91 11.13 -9.22
CA PRO A 279 -31.00 11.38 -7.77
C PRO A 279 -31.22 10.10 -6.97
N ASP A 280 -32.10 9.22 -7.44
CA ASP A 280 -32.43 7.96 -6.74
C ASP A 280 -31.23 7.02 -6.69
N LEU A 281 -30.43 7.02 -7.76
CA LEU A 281 -29.22 6.24 -7.86
C LEU A 281 -28.17 6.70 -6.83
N LEU A 282 -27.96 8.02 -6.70
CA LEU A 282 -26.98 8.57 -5.77
C LEU A 282 -27.38 8.39 -4.30
N ASN A 283 -28.69 8.41 -4.01
CA ASN A 283 -29.20 8.14 -2.66
C ASN A 283 -28.85 6.74 -2.13
N GLN A 284 -28.54 5.79 -3.02
CA GLN A 284 -28.11 4.44 -2.65
C GLN A 284 -26.62 4.32 -2.31
N CYS A 285 -25.84 5.39 -2.49
CA CYS A 285 -24.39 5.42 -2.25
C CYS A 285 -24.04 6.25 -1.00
N PRO A 286 -24.24 5.74 0.22
CA PRO A 286 -24.02 6.50 1.46
C PRO A 286 -22.55 6.89 1.69
N HIS A 287 -21.61 6.15 1.09
CA HIS A 287 -20.17 6.36 1.22
C HIS A 287 -19.56 7.10 0.03
N LEU A 288 -20.38 7.69 -0.86
CA LEU A 288 -19.88 8.36 -2.05
C LEU A 288 -19.06 9.61 -1.69
N VAL A 289 -17.79 9.58 -2.06
CA VAL A 289 -16.82 10.66 -1.88
C VAL A 289 -16.55 11.37 -3.21
N GLY A 290 -16.54 10.64 -4.33
CA GLY A 290 -16.23 11.20 -5.64
C GLY A 290 -17.22 10.82 -6.73
N ILE A 291 -17.48 11.75 -7.63
CA ILE A 291 -18.33 11.52 -8.80
C ILE A 291 -17.66 11.98 -10.09
N GLY A 292 -17.83 11.22 -11.18
CA GLY A 292 -17.32 11.57 -12.50
C GLY A 292 -18.39 11.54 -13.58
N VAL A 293 -18.53 12.61 -14.35
CA VAL A 293 -19.42 12.68 -15.52
C VAL A 293 -18.62 13.03 -16.77
N GLU A 294 -17.47 12.37 -16.92
CA GLU A 294 -16.50 12.68 -17.96
C GLU A 294 -17.12 12.47 -19.36
N GLN A 295 -16.72 13.32 -20.30
CA GLN A 295 -17.15 13.33 -21.71
C GLN A 295 -18.59 13.82 -21.94
N SER A 296 -19.36 14.12 -20.88
CA SER A 296 -20.80 14.31 -21.01
C SER A 296 -21.22 15.55 -21.80
N TYR A 297 -22.27 15.40 -22.61
CA TYR A 297 -22.91 16.47 -23.37
C TYR A 297 -24.09 17.14 -22.62
N SER A 298 -24.66 16.44 -21.64
CA SER A 298 -25.93 16.77 -20.96
C SER A 298 -25.84 16.44 -19.46
N PHE A 299 -25.68 17.45 -18.59
CA PHE A 299 -25.70 17.25 -17.12
C PHE A 299 -26.02 18.51 -16.30
N SER A 300 -25.99 19.70 -16.89
CA SER A 300 -26.10 20.99 -16.19
C SER A 300 -27.36 21.12 -15.33
N GLU A 301 -28.49 20.54 -15.74
CA GLU A 301 -29.75 20.60 -15.00
C GLU A 301 -29.75 19.74 -13.72
N ARG A 302 -28.85 18.76 -13.63
CA ARG A 302 -28.77 17.79 -12.53
C ARG A 302 -27.74 18.18 -11.47
N LEU A 303 -27.06 19.32 -11.60
CA LEU A 303 -26.00 19.75 -10.68
C LEU A 303 -26.49 19.94 -9.24
N THR A 304 -27.75 20.34 -9.05
CA THR A 304 -28.38 20.49 -7.73
C THR A 304 -28.73 19.16 -7.07
N THR A 305 -28.61 18.05 -7.79
CA THR A 305 -28.87 16.69 -7.28
C THR A 305 -27.60 16.03 -6.75
N LEU A 306 -26.45 16.69 -6.86
CA LEU A 306 -25.17 16.18 -6.38
C LEU A 306 -25.13 16.08 -4.85
N PRO A 307 -24.64 14.96 -4.27
CA PRO A 307 -24.60 14.80 -2.82
C PRO A 307 -23.70 15.83 -2.13
N GLN A 308 -24.13 16.30 -0.96
CA GLN A 308 -23.44 17.35 -0.20
C GLN A 308 -22.11 16.90 0.43
N ASN A 309 -21.91 15.60 0.59
CA ASN A 309 -20.72 14.98 1.17
C ASN A 309 -19.56 14.78 0.16
N LEU A 310 -19.76 15.12 -1.12
CA LEU A 310 -18.73 14.98 -2.15
C LEU A 310 -17.47 15.78 -1.81
N ARG A 311 -16.33 15.13 -2.02
CA ARG A 311 -14.98 15.71 -1.93
C ARG A 311 -14.29 15.78 -3.28
N GLU A 312 -14.72 14.99 -4.24
CA GLU A 312 -14.06 14.86 -5.53
C GLU A 312 -15.06 14.94 -6.67
N ILE A 313 -14.69 15.65 -7.73
CA ILE A 313 -15.50 15.72 -8.94
C ILE A 313 -14.62 15.65 -10.19
N ASP A 314 -15.01 14.81 -11.14
CA ASP A 314 -14.42 14.73 -12.47
C ASP A 314 -15.42 15.19 -13.54
N LEU A 315 -15.12 16.33 -14.15
CA LEU A 315 -15.87 16.96 -15.23
C LEU A 315 -14.99 17.10 -16.47
N SER A 316 -14.08 16.15 -16.70
CA SER A 316 -13.21 16.17 -17.86
C SER A 316 -14.01 16.03 -19.16
N GLN A 317 -13.68 16.80 -20.19
CA GLN A 317 -14.32 16.72 -21.51
C GLN A 317 -15.85 16.97 -21.51
N CYS A 318 -16.37 17.81 -20.61
CA CYS A 318 -17.78 18.16 -20.55
C CYS A 318 -18.09 19.40 -21.40
N GLU A 319 -18.85 19.25 -22.48
CA GLU A 319 -19.16 20.38 -23.41
C GLU A 319 -20.10 21.43 -22.79
N TRP A 320 -20.95 21.03 -21.85
CA TRP A 320 -21.89 21.91 -21.15
C TRP A 320 -21.22 22.79 -20.09
N LEU A 321 -19.95 22.52 -19.75
CA LEU A 321 -19.26 23.17 -18.65
C LEU A 321 -18.91 24.63 -18.98
N ASN A 322 -19.43 25.56 -18.19
CA ASN A 322 -19.21 26.99 -18.32
C ASN A 322 -19.14 27.70 -16.96
N ALA A 323 -19.05 29.03 -16.96
CA ALA A 323 -18.94 29.81 -15.73
C ALA A 323 -20.15 29.66 -14.81
N SER A 324 -21.37 29.67 -15.36
CA SER A 324 -22.61 29.53 -14.57
C SER A 324 -22.70 28.16 -13.90
N THR A 325 -22.33 27.10 -14.61
CA THR A 325 -22.38 25.74 -14.06
C THR A 325 -21.30 25.53 -12.99
N LEU A 326 -20.09 26.07 -13.17
CA LEU A 326 -19.07 26.03 -12.12
C LEU A 326 -19.49 26.81 -10.88
N GLU A 327 -20.11 27.99 -11.06
CA GLU A 327 -20.66 28.77 -9.95
C GLU A 327 -21.71 28.00 -9.15
N GLN A 328 -22.61 27.28 -9.84
CA GLN A 328 -23.60 26.42 -9.20
C GLN A 328 -22.96 25.31 -8.38
N ILE A 329 -21.98 24.59 -8.94
CA ILE A 329 -21.30 23.49 -8.23
C ILE A 329 -20.50 24.02 -7.04
N VAL A 330 -19.75 25.11 -7.21
CA VAL A 330 -18.96 25.72 -6.12
C VAL A 330 -19.86 26.19 -4.98
N ARG A 331 -21.05 26.72 -5.29
CA ARG A 331 -22.05 27.12 -4.28
C ARG A 331 -22.71 25.93 -3.59
N HIS A 332 -23.10 24.92 -4.36
CA HIS A 332 -23.84 23.78 -3.84
C HIS A 332 -22.93 22.79 -3.10
N ASN A 333 -21.67 22.65 -3.52
CA ASN A 333 -20.70 21.69 -2.96
C ASN A 333 -19.38 22.41 -2.61
N PRO A 334 -19.38 23.34 -1.62
CA PRO A 334 -18.20 24.13 -1.25
C PRO A 334 -17.07 23.27 -0.63
N HIS A 335 -17.38 22.02 -0.30
CA HIS A 335 -16.54 21.05 0.38
C HIS A 335 -15.65 20.22 -0.53
N ILE A 336 -15.82 20.33 -1.85
CA ILE A 336 -15.03 19.59 -2.84
C ILE A 336 -13.58 20.08 -2.78
N THR A 337 -12.67 19.14 -2.56
CA THR A 337 -11.23 19.37 -2.46
C THR A 337 -10.49 19.02 -3.75
N ARG A 338 -10.99 18.06 -4.54
CA ARG A 338 -10.38 17.66 -5.81
C ARG A 338 -11.28 17.91 -7.01
N TRP A 339 -10.74 18.63 -7.98
CA TRP A 339 -11.42 18.94 -9.23
C TRP A 339 -10.58 18.46 -10.41
N THR A 340 -11.16 17.60 -11.23
CA THR A 340 -10.61 17.24 -12.54
C THR A 340 -11.46 17.89 -13.63
N LEU A 341 -10.85 18.80 -14.37
CA LEU A 341 -11.47 19.60 -15.44
C LEU A 341 -10.70 19.43 -16.75
N ALA A 342 -10.04 18.30 -16.95
CA ALA A 342 -9.12 18.10 -18.06
C ALA A 342 -9.84 18.16 -19.42
N SER A 343 -9.15 18.69 -20.42
CA SER A 343 -9.61 18.76 -21.82
C SER A 343 -10.97 19.45 -22.00
N ASN A 344 -11.23 20.52 -21.25
CA ASN A 344 -12.42 21.36 -21.43
C ASN A 344 -12.07 22.65 -22.19
N PRO A 345 -12.29 22.72 -23.52
CA PRO A 345 -11.98 23.92 -24.30
C PRO A 345 -12.92 25.10 -24.00
N GLY A 346 -14.14 24.84 -23.51
CA GLY A 346 -15.13 25.88 -23.22
C GLY A 346 -14.82 26.75 -21.99
N LEU A 347 -13.85 26.37 -21.15
CA LEU A 347 -13.51 27.11 -19.94
C LEU A 347 -12.73 28.38 -20.26
N ASN A 348 -13.31 29.52 -19.88
CA ASN A 348 -12.76 30.86 -20.10
C ASN A 348 -12.44 31.57 -18.77
N TYR A 349 -11.94 32.80 -18.84
CA TYR A 349 -11.58 33.61 -17.67
C TYR A 349 -12.69 33.71 -16.61
N ALA A 350 -13.95 33.88 -17.03
CA ALA A 350 -15.07 33.94 -16.09
C ALA A 350 -15.27 32.61 -15.36
N ALA A 351 -15.12 31.49 -16.07
CA ALA A 351 -15.28 30.15 -15.49
C ALA A 351 -14.18 29.83 -14.46
N TRP A 352 -12.93 30.15 -14.79
CA TRP A 352 -11.82 30.03 -13.84
C TRP A 352 -11.97 30.96 -12.64
N GLY A 353 -12.55 32.15 -12.83
CA GLY A 353 -12.88 33.07 -11.73
C GLY A 353 -13.91 32.50 -10.75
N GLN A 354 -14.84 31.65 -11.21
CA GLN A 354 -15.77 30.95 -10.33
C GLN A 354 -15.07 29.83 -9.56
N LEU A 355 -14.21 29.05 -10.23
CA LEU A 355 -13.42 28.00 -9.58
C LEU A 355 -12.45 28.56 -8.54
N ALA A 356 -11.86 29.73 -8.80
CA ALA A 356 -10.97 30.44 -7.89
C ALA A 356 -11.62 30.78 -6.53
N ARG A 357 -12.96 30.71 -6.44
CA ARG A 357 -13.74 30.94 -5.21
C ARG A 357 -14.01 29.65 -4.43
N ALA A 358 -13.56 28.48 -4.91
CA ALA A 358 -13.74 27.22 -4.21
C ALA A 358 -12.88 27.16 -2.93
N PRO A 359 -13.49 27.19 -1.73
CA PRO A 359 -12.77 27.46 -0.48
C PRO A 359 -11.93 26.27 0.01
N SER A 360 -12.23 25.08 -0.50
CA SER A 360 -11.62 23.81 -0.08
C SER A 360 -10.70 23.21 -1.15
N LEU A 361 -10.53 23.85 -2.31
CA LEU A 361 -9.73 23.29 -3.41
C LEU A 361 -8.27 23.06 -2.97
N SER A 362 -7.85 21.78 -3.02
CA SER A 362 -6.48 21.35 -2.73
C SER A 362 -5.83 20.60 -3.89
N THR A 363 -6.62 19.95 -4.75
CA THR A 363 -6.13 19.24 -5.94
C THR A 363 -6.86 19.73 -7.17
N LEU A 364 -6.11 20.14 -8.19
CA LEU A 364 -6.66 20.61 -9.45
C LEU A 364 -5.94 19.95 -10.63
N ASN A 365 -6.73 19.31 -11.50
CA ASN A 365 -6.26 18.81 -12.79
C ASN A 365 -6.96 19.54 -13.92
N VAL A 366 -6.21 20.33 -14.67
CA VAL A 366 -6.67 21.10 -15.84
C VAL A 366 -5.86 20.73 -17.09
N ALA A 367 -5.32 19.51 -17.12
CA ALA A 367 -4.53 19.04 -18.24
C ALA A 367 -5.28 19.21 -19.58
N ARG A 368 -4.57 19.64 -20.62
CA ARG A 368 -5.11 19.89 -21.98
C ARG A 368 -6.21 20.95 -22.05
N CYS A 369 -6.38 21.79 -21.03
CA CYS A 369 -7.19 23.00 -21.17
C CYS A 369 -6.42 24.04 -21.99
N HIS A 370 -6.49 23.94 -23.32
CA HIS A 370 -5.69 24.77 -24.22
C HIS A 370 -6.00 26.27 -24.16
N ASN A 371 -7.16 26.67 -23.60
CA ASN A 371 -7.52 28.07 -23.38
C ASN A 371 -7.06 28.63 -22.03
N LEU A 372 -6.37 27.84 -21.20
CA LEU A 372 -5.75 28.31 -19.96
C LEU A 372 -4.48 29.10 -20.30
N THR A 373 -4.54 30.44 -20.24
CA THR A 373 -3.38 31.31 -20.41
C THR A 373 -2.80 31.73 -19.05
N ASP A 374 -1.71 32.47 -19.06
CA ASP A 374 -1.08 33.00 -17.84
C ASP A 374 -2.03 33.88 -17.01
N ALA A 375 -2.99 34.56 -17.68
CA ALA A 375 -3.98 35.40 -17.00
C ALA A 375 -5.01 34.56 -16.21
N GLU A 376 -5.50 33.46 -16.77
CA GLU A 376 -6.39 32.52 -16.10
C GLU A 376 -5.64 31.73 -15.00
N LEU A 377 -4.39 31.35 -15.25
CA LEU A 377 -3.59 30.66 -14.23
C LEU A 377 -3.36 31.57 -13.01
N ARG A 378 -3.11 32.87 -13.22
CA ARG A 378 -2.94 33.84 -12.13
C ARG A 378 -4.14 33.89 -11.20
N ILE A 379 -5.37 33.99 -11.73
CA ILE A 379 -6.57 34.06 -10.88
C ILE A 379 -6.78 32.77 -10.08
N LEU A 380 -6.46 31.61 -10.65
CA LEU A 380 -6.51 30.34 -9.93
C LEU A 380 -5.49 30.29 -8.80
N ILE A 381 -4.26 30.72 -9.05
CA ILE A 381 -3.18 30.76 -8.05
C ILE A 381 -3.51 31.73 -6.92
N GLU A 382 -4.11 32.88 -7.23
CA GLU A 382 -4.47 33.90 -6.23
C GLU A 382 -5.71 33.52 -5.41
N GLY A 383 -6.69 32.82 -6.00
CA GLY A 383 -7.91 32.40 -5.31
C GLY A 383 -7.75 31.09 -4.52
N CYS A 384 -7.04 30.11 -5.09
CA CYS A 384 -6.94 28.76 -4.53
C CYS A 384 -5.69 28.60 -3.66
N VAL A 385 -5.61 29.36 -2.56
CA VAL A 385 -4.42 29.41 -1.68
C VAL A 385 -4.08 28.09 -0.96
N ARG A 386 -5.01 27.13 -0.95
CA ARG A 386 -4.83 25.79 -0.35
C ARG A 386 -4.39 24.73 -1.35
N LEU A 387 -4.08 25.11 -2.58
CA LEU A 387 -3.70 24.17 -3.63
C LEU A 387 -2.38 23.46 -3.29
N GLN A 388 -2.44 22.13 -3.21
CA GLN A 388 -1.32 21.24 -2.90
C GLN A 388 -0.93 20.40 -4.11
N GLU A 389 -1.86 20.10 -5.00
CA GLU A 389 -1.62 19.26 -6.17
C GLU A 389 -2.13 19.96 -7.42
N LEU A 390 -1.26 20.15 -8.40
CA LEU A 390 -1.61 20.82 -9.65
C LEU A 390 -1.10 20.03 -10.86
N ASN A 391 -2.02 19.72 -11.77
CA ASN A 391 -1.72 19.16 -13.07
C ASN A 391 -2.14 20.12 -14.19
N ILE A 392 -1.14 20.69 -14.87
CA ILE A 392 -1.29 21.59 -16.02
C ILE A 392 -0.69 20.98 -17.29
N ALA A 393 -0.56 19.65 -17.36
CA ALA A 393 0.01 18.94 -18.50
C ALA A 393 -0.63 19.38 -19.82
N GLU A 394 0.19 19.63 -20.84
CA GLU A 394 -0.28 20.03 -22.18
C GLU A 394 -1.16 21.30 -22.24
N CYS A 395 -1.12 22.17 -21.23
CA CYS A 395 -1.67 23.53 -21.30
C CYS A 395 -0.76 24.44 -22.15
N ARG A 396 -0.85 24.30 -23.47
CA ARG A 396 0.10 24.89 -24.44
C ARG A 396 0.08 26.42 -24.53
N SER A 397 -0.94 27.08 -23.97
CA SER A 397 -1.05 28.55 -23.96
C SER A 397 -0.35 29.20 -22.77
N LEU A 398 0.22 28.40 -21.86
CA LEU A 398 1.04 28.90 -20.76
C LEU A 398 2.45 29.22 -21.24
N THR A 399 3.00 30.33 -20.74
CA THR A 399 4.36 30.78 -21.04
C THR A 399 5.25 30.79 -19.80
N GLU A 400 6.51 31.20 -19.96
CA GLU A 400 7.41 31.37 -18.81
C GLU A 400 6.83 32.28 -17.72
N ALA A 401 6.05 33.30 -18.10
CA ALA A 401 5.41 34.19 -17.14
C ALA A 401 4.40 33.42 -16.26
N GLY A 402 3.58 32.56 -16.86
CA GLY A 402 2.65 31.69 -16.14
C GLY A 402 3.36 30.71 -15.20
N PHE A 403 4.42 30.04 -15.65
CA PHE A 403 5.15 29.09 -14.81
C PHE A 403 5.79 29.76 -13.60
N ARG A 404 6.33 30.97 -13.75
CA ARG A 404 6.87 31.74 -12.61
C ARG A 404 5.81 32.08 -11.56
N LEU A 405 4.53 32.20 -11.94
CA LEU A 405 3.45 32.42 -10.97
C LEU A 405 3.30 31.25 -9.99
N LEU A 406 3.65 30.02 -10.41
CA LEU A 406 3.57 28.84 -9.54
C LEU A 406 4.44 28.96 -8.30
N ALA A 407 5.50 29.78 -8.36
CA ALA A 407 6.35 30.07 -7.19
C ALA A 407 5.56 30.72 -6.03
N ARG A 408 4.44 31.40 -6.31
CA ARG A 408 3.60 32.04 -5.29
C ARG A 408 2.86 31.03 -4.40
N ILE A 409 2.59 29.84 -4.90
CA ILE A 409 1.96 28.73 -4.16
C ILE A 409 2.95 27.61 -3.85
N GLY A 410 4.24 27.78 -4.18
CA GLY A 410 5.27 26.75 -4.04
C GLY A 410 5.39 26.22 -2.60
N ALA A 411 5.17 27.07 -1.59
CA ALA A 411 5.21 26.68 -0.19
C ALA A 411 4.09 25.68 0.22
N HIS A 412 3.04 25.52 -0.59
CA HIS A 412 1.93 24.62 -0.32
C HIS A 412 1.89 23.41 -1.25
N LEU A 413 2.55 23.48 -2.42
CA LEU A 413 2.56 22.40 -3.39
C LEU A 413 3.34 21.17 -2.90
N ARG A 414 2.68 20.01 -3.01
CA ARG A 414 3.20 18.66 -2.78
C ARG A 414 3.34 17.87 -4.08
N SER A 415 2.47 18.10 -5.06
CA SER A 415 2.51 17.44 -6.37
C SER A 415 2.37 18.42 -7.51
N LEU A 416 3.26 18.33 -8.50
CA LEU A 416 3.22 19.17 -9.68
C LEU A 416 3.49 18.36 -10.96
N THR A 417 2.59 18.47 -11.93
CA THR A 417 2.72 17.83 -13.25
C THR A 417 2.82 18.89 -14.34
N LEU A 418 3.97 18.90 -15.03
CA LEU A 418 4.32 19.86 -16.10
C LEU A 418 4.52 19.17 -17.45
N THR A 419 3.96 17.97 -17.62
CA THR A 419 4.18 17.12 -18.80
C THR A 419 3.92 17.86 -20.12
N ARG A 420 4.88 17.75 -21.05
CA ARG A 420 4.85 18.39 -22.38
C ARG A 420 4.69 19.92 -22.35
N LEU A 421 5.22 20.59 -21.34
CA LEU A 421 5.30 22.05 -21.30
C LEU A 421 6.72 22.55 -21.67
N PRO A 422 6.85 23.78 -22.19
CA PRO A 422 8.14 24.37 -22.56
C PRO A 422 8.91 24.89 -21.33
N ILE A 423 9.18 24.02 -20.35
CA ILE A 423 9.92 24.37 -19.14
C ILE A 423 11.43 24.40 -19.44
N THR A 424 12.09 25.53 -19.17
CA THR A 424 13.53 25.73 -19.27
C THR A 424 14.20 25.64 -17.89
N ASP A 425 15.52 25.43 -17.87
CA ASP A 425 16.29 25.31 -16.62
C ASP A 425 16.08 26.50 -15.66
N PRO A 426 16.17 27.78 -16.10
CA PRO A 426 15.98 28.91 -15.19
C PRO A 426 14.59 28.95 -14.55
N ILE A 427 13.56 28.53 -15.27
CA ILE A 427 12.19 28.47 -14.75
C ILE A 427 12.07 27.36 -13.71
N LEU A 428 12.59 26.16 -14.03
CA LEU A 428 12.55 25.03 -13.11
C LEU A 428 13.26 25.37 -11.79
N ILE A 429 14.46 25.98 -11.88
CA ILE A 429 15.23 26.40 -10.71
C ILE A 429 14.46 27.46 -9.91
N ALA A 430 13.90 28.49 -10.58
CA ALA A 430 13.14 29.54 -9.91
C ALA A 430 11.90 29.01 -9.17
N MET A 431 11.18 28.05 -9.78
CA MET A 431 10.06 27.37 -9.11
C MET A 431 10.55 26.56 -7.91
N ALA A 432 11.59 25.75 -8.11
CA ALA A 432 12.13 24.84 -7.09
C ALA A 432 12.56 25.56 -5.81
N GLN A 433 13.09 26.78 -5.91
CA GLN A 433 13.49 27.61 -4.76
C GLN A 433 12.36 27.86 -3.75
N THR A 434 11.10 27.81 -4.19
CA THR A 434 9.92 28.04 -3.34
C THR A 434 9.23 26.75 -2.90
N MET A 435 9.51 25.63 -3.54
CA MET A 435 8.75 24.37 -3.47
C MET A 435 9.34 23.36 -2.47
N ARG A 436 9.60 23.80 -1.23
CA ARG A 436 10.32 22.97 -0.23
C ARG A 436 9.57 21.70 0.22
N HIS A 437 8.24 21.70 0.08
CA HIS A 437 7.36 20.60 0.45
C HIS A 437 6.94 19.73 -0.74
N LEU A 438 7.52 19.96 -1.93
CA LEU A 438 7.20 19.18 -3.11
C LEU A 438 7.71 17.75 -2.96
N GLU A 439 6.80 16.81 -3.07
CA GLU A 439 6.99 15.36 -2.88
C GLU A 439 7.07 14.65 -4.24
N ILE A 440 6.26 15.10 -5.20
CA ILE A 440 6.10 14.51 -6.54
C ILE A 440 6.26 15.58 -7.62
N LEU A 441 7.16 15.33 -8.58
CA LEU A 441 7.36 16.18 -9.74
C LEU A 441 7.39 15.36 -11.04
N ASP A 442 6.47 15.65 -11.95
CA ASP A 442 6.43 15.05 -13.28
C ASP A 442 6.80 16.06 -14.36
N LEU A 443 7.95 15.82 -15.01
CA LEU A 443 8.51 16.62 -16.09
C LEU A 443 8.51 15.86 -17.41
N THR A 444 7.71 14.81 -17.56
CA THR A 444 7.68 13.96 -18.75
C THR A 444 7.61 14.80 -20.04
N ARG A 445 8.49 14.49 -21.00
CA ARG A 445 8.59 15.21 -22.29
C ARG A 445 8.88 16.73 -22.18
N CYS A 446 9.44 17.22 -21.07
CA CYS A 446 9.99 18.57 -20.99
C CYS A 446 11.37 18.63 -21.66
N ARG A 447 11.39 18.82 -22.97
CA ARG A 447 12.60 18.66 -23.82
C ARG A 447 13.61 19.82 -23.77
N LEU A 448 13.27 20.92 -23.11
CA LEU A 448 14.15 22.10 -22.98
C LEU A 448 15.01 22.06 -21.71
N LEU A 449 14.81 21.05 -20.86
CA LEU A 449 15.60 20.86 -19.65
C LEU A 449 16.94 20.20 -19.96
N THR A 450 17.98 20.62 -19.25
CA THR A 450 19.30 19.99 -19.25
C THR A 450 19.55 19.25 -17.93
N GLU A 451 20.50 18.32 -17.96
CA GLU A 451 20.94 17.58 -16.76
C GLU A 451 21.44 18.53 -15.66
N ALA A 452 22.15 19.59 -16.04
CA ALA A 452 22.66 20.60 -15.10
C ALA A 452 21.52 21.37 -14.42
N GLY A 453 20.53 21.84 -15.18
CA GLY A 453 19.39 22.56 -14.62
C GLY A 453 18.52 21.69 -13.72
N ILE A 454 18.33 20.42 -14.07
CA ILE A 454 17.61 19.46 -13.22
C ILE A 454 18.40 19.25 -11.91
N GLU A 455 19.70 19.00 -11.99
CA GLU A 455 20.54 18.79 -10.80
C GLU A 455 20.54 20.00 -9.86
N GLU A 456 20.62 21.21 -10.42
CA GLU A 456 20.53 22.46 -9.67
C GLU A 456 19.15 22.64 -9.01
N ALA A 457 18.06 22.44 -9.74
CA ALA A 457 16.71 22.55 -9.20
C ALA A 457 16.46 21.58 -8.04
N LEU A 458 16.97 20.34 -8.15
CA LEU A 458 16.83 19.34 -7.10
C LEU A 458 17.51 19.76 -5.78
N ASN A 459 18.52 20.63 -5.80
CA ASN A 459 19.14 21.16 -4.56
C ASN A 459 18.15 21.96 -3.70
N PHE A 460 17.07 22.47 -4.28
CA PHE A 460 16.04 23.23 -3.57
C PHE A 460 14.82 22.39 -3.15
N LEU A 461 14.79 21.09 -3.49
CA LEU A 461 13.65 20.19 -3.27
C LEU A 461 13.99 19.07 -2.26
N PRO A 462 14.05 19.36 -0.94
CA PRO A 462 14.47 18.40 0.07
C PRO A 462 13.44 17.29 0.34
N SER A 463 12.15 17.55 0.12
CA SER A 463 11.06 16.60 0.39
C SER A 463 10.73 15.71 -0.81
N LEU A 464 11.37 15.92 -1.96
CA LEU A 464 11.06 15.21 -3.18
C LEU A 464 11.48 13.74 -3.04
N HIS A 465 10.55 12.83 -3.32
CA HIS A 465 10.80 11.39 -3.34
C HIS A 465 10.35 10.72 -4.64
N SER A 466 9.61 11.43 -5.52
CA SER A 466 9.21 10.92 -6.84
C SER A 466 9.48 11.95 -7.94
N LEU A 467 10.29 11.56 -8.94
CA LEU A 467 10.64 12.39 -10.09
C LEU A 467 10.47 11.60 -11.38
N ASN A 468 9.70 12.14 -12.33
CA ASN A 468 9.55 11.55 -13.66
C ASN A 468 10.20 12.42 -14.75
N LEU A 469 11.22 11.87 -15.41
CA LEU A 469 11.99 12.50 -16.49
C LEU A 469 11.83 11.73 -17.82
N SER A 470 10.78 10.93 -17.95
CA SER A 470 10.58 10.11 -19.15
C SER A 470 10.50 10.96 -20.41
N HIS A 471 11.25 10.57 -21.44
CA HIS A 471 11.37 11.31 -22.70
C HIS A 471 11.87 12.77 -22.58
N CYS A 472 12.59 13.09 -21.50
CA CYS A 472 13.44 14.29 -21.42
C CYS A 472 14.80 14.07 -22.09
N ARG A 473 15.57 15.13 -22.33
CA ARG A 473 16.93 15.05 -22.88
C ARG A 473 17.95 14.70 -21.79
N VAL A 474 17.79 13.54 -21.17
CA VAL A 474 18.67 13.03 -20.10
C VAL A 474 19.22 11.64 -20.48
N ASN A 475 20.45 11.35 -20.07
CA ASN A 475 21.11 10.09 -20.36
C ASN A 475 20.98 9.07 -19.20
N GLY A 476 21.28 7.80 -19.49
CA GLY A 476 21.23 6.73 -18.50
C GLY A 476 22.18 6.89 -17.31
N PRO A 477 23.45 7.29 -17.52
CA PRO A 477 24.37 7.59 -16.43
C PRO A 477 23.84 8.64 -15.44
N PHE A 478 23.20 9.71 -15.92
CA PHE A 478 22.59 10.75 -15.10
C PHE A 478 21.43 10.20 -14.25
N LEU A 479 20.51 9.42 -14.86
CA LEU A 479 19.42 8.79 -14.12
C LEU A 479 19.94 7.83 -13.04
N LYS A 480 21.01 7.07 -13.33
CA LYS A 480 21.66 6.20 -12.35
C LYS A 480 22.29 7.01 -11.22
N LYS A 481 22.98 8.12 -11.55
CA LYS A 481 23.55 9.05 -10.56
C LYS A 481 22.46 9.54 -9.61
N LEU A 482 21.34 10.05 -10.11
CA LEU A 482 20.24 10.54 -9.28
C LEU A 482 19.66 9.49 -8.33
N ARG A 483 19.47 8.25 -8.80
CA ARG A 483 18.99 7.13 -7.95
C ARG A 483 19.96 6.74 -6.85
N THR A 484 21.26 6.99 -7.03
CA THR A 484 22.30 6.65 -6.04
C THR A 484 22.62 7.80 -5.10
N THR A 485 22.50 9.05 -5.53
CA THR A 485 22.87 10.23 -4.72
C THR A 485 21.74 10.72 -3.83
N ARG A 486 20.50 10.28 -4.07
CA ARG A 486 19.32 10.74 -3.35
C ARG A 486 18.33 9.58 -3.14
N PRO A 487 17.54 9.59 -2.05
CA PRO A 487 16.46 8.63 -1.82
C PRO A 487 15.24 8.96 -2.70
N LEU A 488 15.44 9.04 -4.03
CA LEU A 488 14.45 9.42 -5.03
C LEU A 488 14.05 8.21 -5.88
N THR A 489 12.74 8.03 -6.06
CA THR A 489 12.20 7.18 -7.12
C THR A 489 12.25 7.97 -8.43
N VAL A 490 13.17 7.60 -9.32
CA VAL A 490 13.33 8.27 -10.62
C VAL A 490 12.80 7.39 -11.74
N LEU A 491 11.76 7.84 -12.45
CA LEU A 491 11.27 7.22 -13.67
C LEU A 491 11.90 7.89 -14.89
N GLY A 492 12.44 7.08 -15.81
CA GLY A 492 13.05 7.57 -17.04
C GLY A 492 13.06 6.48 -18.11
N HIS A 493 12.23 6.67 -19.14
CA HIS A 493 12.30 5.88 -20.37
C HIS A 493 13.01 6.69 -21.45
N PHE A 494 13.96 6.04 -22.14
CA PHE A 494 14.57 6.59 -23.35
C PHE A 494 13.51 6.62 -24.45
N GLY A 495 13.42 7.75 -25.16
CA GLY A 495 12.61 7.91 -26.37
C GLY A 495 13.47 7.79 -27.60
#